data_AF-A0A6I3GUX5-F1
#
_entry.id   AF-A0A6I3GUX5-F1
#
_cell.length_a   1.000
_cell.length_b   1.000
_cell.length_c   1.000
_cell.angle_alpha   90.00
_cell.angle_beta   90.00
_cell.angle_gamma   90.00
#
_symmetry.space_group_name_H-M   'P 1'
#
loop_
_entity.id
_entity.type
_entity.pdbx_description
1 polymer ?
#
loop_
_entity_poly.entity_id
_entity_poly.type
_entity_poly.pdbx_seq_one_letter_code
_entity_poly.pdbx_strand_id
1 'polypeptide(L)'
;MVWIYFVVFALVLVGVFLVRPRVSKQYKGDFQGIKVEAILGPIITLTVFLGAIVIAQSTQTFQRANQQSNAEAGAVQQMYKNAAMLPDGRGEAIQAASVCYARAVVAFDWP
;
A
#
# COMPACT_ATOMS: atom_id res chain seq x y z
N MET A 1 7.25 5.43 -8.46
CA MET A 1 7.59 4.35 -7.50
C MET A 1 9.04 4.38 -7.04
N VAL A 2 10.04 4.54 -7.92
CA VAL A 2 11.47 4.57 -7.55
C VAL A 2 11.83 5.69 -6.54
N TRP A 3 11.20 6.86 -6.65
CA TRP A 3 11.44 8.00 -5.76
C TRP A 3 11.11 7.73 -4.28
N ILE A 4 10.12 6.87 -3.99
CA ILE A 4 9.76 6.50 -2.60
C ILE A 4 10.93 5.81 -1.90
N TYR A 5 11.68 4.96 -2.61
CA TYR A 5 12.85 4.30 -2.04
C TYR A 5 13.95 5.30 -1.69
N PHE A 6 14.17 6.31 -2.54
CA PHE A 6 15.13 7.38 -2.26
C PHE A 6 14.71 8.23 -1.06
N VAL A 7 13.42 8.54 -0.92
CA VAL A 7 12.89 9.28 0.24
C VAL A 7 13.03 8.49 1.52
N VAL A 8 12.65 7.21 1.52
CA VAL A 8 12.80 6.33 2.69
C VAL A 8 14.28 6.17 3.06
N PHE A 9 15.15 5.97 2.07
CA PHE A 9 16.59 5.84 2.30
C PHE A 9 17.19 7.13 2.88
N ALA A 10 16.81 8.29 2.35
CA ALA A 10 17.22 9.59 2.88
C ALA A 10 16.74 9.78 4.33
N LEU A 11 15.49 9.43 4.65
CA LEU A 11 14.96 9.49 6.02
C LEU A 11 15.71 8.57 6.98
N VAL A 12 16.04 7.35 6.55
CA VAL A 12 16.85 6.42 7.35
C VAL A 12 18.24 7.00 7.59
N LEU A 13 18.89 7.54 6.57
CA LEU A 13 20.21 8.19 6.73
C LEU A 13 20.14 9.38 7.68
N VAL A 14 19.13 10.24 7.56
CA VAL A 14 18.92 11.37 8.47
C VAL A 14 18.69 10.88 9.90
N GLY A 15 17.87 9.85 10.10
CA GLY A 15 17.64 9.24 11.42
C GLY A 15 18.91 8.67 12.06
N VAL A 16 19.71 7.93 11.28
CA VAL A 16 20.93 7.28 11.77
C VAL A 16 22.07 8.27 11.99
N PHE A 17 22.28 9.23 11.07
CA PHE A 17 23.42 10.15 11.13
C PHE A 17 23.16 11.45 11.89
N LEU A 18 21.95 12.01 11.81
CA LEU A 18 21.66 13.32 12.41
C LEU A 18 20.90 13.23 13.73
N VAL A 19 19.97 12.26 13.84
CA VAL A 19 19.12 12.12 15.02
C VAL A 19 19.80 11.28 16.09
N ARG A 20 20.21 10.04 15.78
CA ARG A 20 20.82 9.09 16.73
C ARG A 20 21.96 9.68 17.60
N PRO A 21 22.97 10.39 17.06
CA PRO A 21 24.05 10.94 17.89
C PRO A 21 23.64 12.16 18.73
N ARG A 22 22.53 12.84 18.39
CA ARG A 22 22.00 13.94 19.21
C ARG A 22 21.16 13.42 20.38
N VAL A 23 20.28 12.45 20.13
CA VAL A 23 19.43 11.92 21.21
C VAL A 23 20.20 11.01 22.16
N SER A 24 21.24 10.30 21.69
CA SER A 24 22.09 9.47 22.57
C SER A 24 22.82 10.25 23.66
N LYS A 25 23.06 11.56 23.46
CA LYS A 25 23.61 12.44 24.52
C LYS A 25 22.59 12.74 25.62
N GLN A 26 21.29 12.73 25.32
CA GLN A 26 20.22 12.97 26.29
C GLN A 26 19.82 11.71 27.08
N TYR A 27 20.06 10.50 26.54
CA TYR A 27 19.70 9.24 27.18
C TYR A 27 20.72 8.67 28.17
N LYS A 28 21.91 9.27 28.27
CA LYS A 28 22.94 8.88 29.26
C LYS A 28 22.63 9.33 30.70
N GLY A 29 21.49 9.96 30.94
CA GLY A 29 21.06 10.37 32.29
C GLY A 29 20.47 9.21 33.07
N ASP A 30 21.11 8.83 34.18
CA ASP A 30 20.54 7.93 35.18
C ASP A 30 19.36 8.62 35.87
N PHE A 31 18.16 8.05 35.76
CA PHE A 31 17.01 8.42 36.60
C PHE A 31 16.91 7.38 37.71
N GLN A 32 17.29 7.76 38.94
CA GLN A 32 17.20 6.91 40.14
C GLN A 32 17.84 5.50 40.00
N GLY A 33 18.98 5.39 39.31
CA GLY A 33 19.74 4.13 39.19
C GLY A 33 19.13 3.09 38.23
N ILE A 34 18.05 3.45 37.52
CA ILE A 34 17.51 2.65 36.43
C ILE A 34 17.96 3.28 35.12
N LYS A 35 18.75 2.53 34.35
CA LYS A 35 19.14 2.93 33.00
C LYS A 35 17.90 3.03 32.12
N VAL A 36 17.53 4.25 31.74
CA VAL A 36 16.40 4.54 30.83
C VAL A 36 16.51 3.76 29.51
N GLU A 37 17.74 3.48 29.08
CA GLU A 37 18.06 2.64 27.92
C GLU A 37 17.53 1.19 28.03
N ALA A 38 17.45 0.63 29.24
CA ALA A 38 16.94 -0.72 29.47
C ALA A 38 15.42 -0.82 29.25
N ILE A 39 14.69 0.29 29.40
CA ILE A 39 13.24 0.36 29.17
C ILE A 39 12.94 0.79 27.73
N LEU A 40 13.67 1.78 27.21
CA LEU A 40 13.42 2.30 25.85
C LEU A 40 13.85 1.33 24.75
N GLY A 41 14.93 0.57 24.95
CA GLY A 41 15.44 -0.37 23.95
C GLY A 41 14.37 -1.35 23.43
N PRO A 42 13.69 -2.09 24.31
CA PRO A 42 12.60 -2.99 23.94
C PRO A 42 11.39 -2.31 23.29
N ILE A 43 11.03 -1.09 23.71
CA ILE A 43 9.88 -0.35 23.14
C ILE A 43 10.18 0.09 21.71
N ILE A 44 11.40 0.56 21.45
CA ILE A 44 11.84 0.99 20.12
C ILE A 44 11.86 -0.20 19.17
N THR A 45 12.40 -1.36 19.59
CA THR A 45 12.43 -2.55 18.74
C THR A 45 11.01 -3.02 18.41
N LEU A 46 10.11 -3.09 19.39
CA LEU A 46 8.70 -3.41 19.17
C LEU A 46 8.02 -2.45 18.19
N THR A 47 8.27 -1.15 18.31
CA THR A 47 7.70 -0.14 17.41
C THR A 47 8.19 -0.32 15.98
N VAL A 48 9.49 -0.60 15.78
CA VAL A 48 10.06 -0.89 14.46
C VAL A 48 9.44 -2.16 13.87
N PHE A 49 9.26 -3.21 14.66
CA PHE A 49 8.60 -4.44 14.20
C PHE A 49 7.14 -4.19 13.80
N LEU A 50 6.38 -3.44 14.60
CA LEU A 50 5.00 -3.08 14.25
C LEU A 50 4.95 -2.25 12.97
N GLY A 51 5.83 -1.26 12.82
CA GLY A 51 5.94 -0.46 11.60
C GLY A 51 6.24 -1.32 10.36
N ALA A 52 7.18 -2.27 10.48
CA ALA A 52 7.50 -3.19 9.40
C ALA A 52 6.30 -4.07 8.99
N ILE A 53 5.54 -4.59 9.97
CA ILE A 53 4.34 -5.39 9.71
C ILE A 53 3.26 -4.55 9.00
N VAL A 54 3.02 -3.32 9.46
CA VAL A 54 2.03 -2.42 8.85
C VAL A 54 2.38 -2.12 7.40
N ILE A 55 3.65 -1.82 7.11
CA ILE A 55 4.13 -1.57 5.73
C ILE A 55 3.98 -2.83 4.86
N ALA A 56 4.30 -4.00 5.41
CA ALA A 56 4.12 -5.25 4.69
C ALA A 56 2.63 -5.51 4.37
N GLN A 57 1.75 -5.31 5.35
CA GLN A 57 0.30 -5.45 5.16
C GLN A 57 -0.25 -4.45 4.16
N SER A 58 0.12 -3.17 4.23
CA SER A 58 -0.35 -2.16 3.28
C SER A 58 0.06 -2.49 1.85
N THR A 59 1.27 -3.02 1.67
CA THR A 59 1.76 -3.46 0.35
C THR A 59 0.96 -4.64 -0.18
N GLN A 60 0.66 -5.64 0.66
CA GLN A 60 -0.16 -6.78 0.27
C GLN A 60 -1.59 -6.36 -0.09
N THR A 61 -2.20 -5.47 0.69
CA THR A 61 -3.53 -4.94 0.41
C THR A 61 -3.56 -4.20 -0.92
N PHE A 62 -2.55 -3.36 -1.19
CA PHE A 62 -2.42 -2.66 -2.48
C PHE A 62 -2.26 -3.62 -3.67
N GLN A 63 -1.45 -4.67 -3.52
CA GLN A 63 -1.29 -5.69 -4.56
C GLN A 63 -2.59 -6.45 -4.83
N ARG A 64 -3.33 -6.83 -3.79
CA ARG A 64 -4.62 -7.51 -3.92
C ARG A 64 -5.66 -6.62 -4.59
N ALA A 65 -5.75 -5.34 -4.21
CA ALA A 65 -6.65 -4.38 -4.83
C ALA A 65 -6.36 -4.24 -6.33
N ASN A 66 -5.08 -4.08 -6.71
CA ASN A 66 -4.70 -4.05 -8.13
C ASN A 66 -5.04 -5.35 -8.87
N GLN A 67 -4.83 -6.50 -8.25
CA GLN A 67 -5.14 -7.80 -8.86
C GLN A 67 -6.64 -7.95 -9.09
N GLN A 68 -7.47 -7.57 -8.12
CA GLN A 68 -8.93 -7.60 -8.24
C GLN A 68 -9.43 -6.61 -9.29
N SER A 69 -8.89 -5.40 -9.31
CA SER A 69 -9.20 -4.40 -10.34
C SER A 69 -8.91 -4.92 -11.74
N ASN A 70 -7.74 -5.54 -11.94
CA ASN A 70 -7.37 -6.13 -13.23
C ASN A 70 -8.25 -7.33 -13.59
N ALA A 71 -8.62 -8.16 -12.63
CA ALA A 71 -9.48 -9.32 -12.85
C ALA A 71 -10.88 -8.90 -13.32
N GLU A 72 -11.45 -7.86 -12.71
CA GLU A 72 -12.74 -7.32 -13.13
C GLU A 72 -12.68 -6.65 -14.49
N ALA A 73 -11.66 -5.81 -14.74
CA ALA A 73 -11.46 -5.20 -16.05
C ALA A 73 -11.36 -6.29 -17.15
N GLY A 74 -10.65 -7.38 -16.86
CA GLY A 74 -10.59 -8.55 -17.72
C GLY A 74 -11.95 -9.23 -17.91
N ALA A 75 -12.73 -9.39 -16.84
CA ALA A 75 -14.07 -9.98 -16.90
C ALA A 75 -15.03 -9.13 -17.76
N VAL A 76 -15.05 -7.81 -17.59
CA VAL A 76 -15.87 -6.88 -18.40
C VAL A 76 -15.45 -6.92 -19.86
N GLN A 77 -14.14 -6.95 -20.14
CA GLN A 77 -13.64 -7.09 -21.50
C GLN A 77 -14.07 -8.43 -22.13
N GLN A 78 -14.01 -9.52 -21.35
CA GLN A 78 -14.43 -10.84 -21.81
C GLN A 78 -15.94 -10.88 -22.06
N MET A 79 -16.75 -10.25 -21.21
CA MET A 79 -18.20 -10.11 -21.41
C MET A 79 -18.51 -9.36 -22.71
N TYR A 80 -17.84 -8.24 -22.98
CA TYR A 80 -18.02 -7.49 -24.22
C TYR A 80 -17.66 -8.31 -25.47
N LYS A 81 -16.54 -9.05 -25.42
CA LYS A 81 -16.07 -9.91 -26.52
C LYS A 81 -17.00 -11.10 -26.76
N ASN A 82 -17.41 -11.78 -25.68
CA ASN A 82 -18.31 -12.93 -25.77
C ASN A 82 -19.70 -12.51 -26.24
N ALA A 83 -20.18 -11.33 -25.82
CA ALA A 83 -21.43 -10.76 -26.30
C ALA A 83 -21.42 -10.55 -27.83
N ALA A 84 -20.28 -10.16 -28.41
CA ALA A 84 -20.12 -10.03 -29.85
C ALA A 84 -20.33 -11.33 -30.63
N MET A 85 -20.18 -12.48 -29.98
CA MET A 85 -20.32 -13.81 -30.60
C MET A 85 -21.77 -14.32 -30.59
N LEU A 86 -22.69 -13.62 -29.91
CA LEU A 86 -24.09 -14.06 -29.85
C LEU A 86 -24.81 -13.79 -31.20
N PRO A 87 -25.60 -14.74 -31.70
CA PRO A 87 -26.40 -14.55 -32.91
C PRO A 87 -27.55 -13.56 -32.70
N ASP A 88 -28.05 -13.03 -33.82
CA ASP A 88 -29.26 -12.22 -33.94
C ASP A 88 -29.23 -10.88 -33.19
N GLY A 89 -28.06 -10.27 -33.05
CA GLY A 89 -27.91 -8.95 -32.42
C GLY A 89 -28.19 -8.93 -30.90
N ARG A 90 -28.50 -10.08 -30.29
CA ARG A 90 -28.79 -10.20 -28.85
C ARG A 90 -27.62 -9.77 -27.96
N GLY A 91 -26.42 -9.73 -28.54
CA GLY A 91 -25.20 -9.25 -27.89
C GLY A 91 -25.14 -7.74 -27.69
N GLU A 92 -25.85 -6.93 -28.49
CA GLU A 92 -25.71 -5.46 -28.46
C GLU A 92 -26.07 -4.87 -27.09
N ALA A 93 -27.15 -5.34 -26.48
CA ALA A 93 -27.55 -4.89 -25.15
C ALA A 93 -26.48 -5.19 -24.08
N ILE A 94 -25.85 -6.36 -24.16
CA ILE A 94 -24.80 -6.79 -23.22
C ILE A 94 -23.51 -5.99 -23.45
N GLN A 95 -23.18 -5.72 -24.72
CA GLN A 95 -22.04 -4.88 -25.07
C GLN A 95 -22.22 -3.44 -24.57
N ALA A 96 -23.40 -2.85 -24.80
CA ALA A 96 -23.72 -1.51 -24.31
C ALA A 96 -23.67 -1.44 -22.77
N ALA A 97 -24.20 -2.44 -22.08
CA ALA A 97 -24.12 -2.54 -20.62
C ALA A 97 -22.67 -2.62 -20.12
N SER A 98 -21.83 -3.43 -20.78
CA SER A 98 -20.41 -3.57 -20.44
C SER A 98 -19.64 -2.25 -20.60
N VAL A 99 -19.92 -1.50 -21.67
CA VAL A 99 -19.32 -0.17 -21.91
C VAL A 99 -19.83 0.85 -20.88
N CYS A 100 -21.12 0.82 -20.55
CA CYS A 100 -21.70 1.72 -19.56
C CYS A 100 -21.10 1.48 -18.17
N TYR A 101 -20.94 0.21 -17.79
CA TYR A 101 -20.27 -0.19 -16.56
C TYR A 101 -18.81 0.30 -16.51
N ALA A 102 -18.03 0.02 -17.56
CA ALA A 102 -16.63 0.44 -17.62
C ALA A 102 -16.48 1.96 -17.50
N ARG A 103 -17.39 2.74 -18.13
CA ARG A 103 -17.39 4.21 -18.00
C ARG A 103 -17.76 4.66 -16.59
N ALA A 104 -18.71 4.00 -15.94
CA ALA A 104 -19.10 4.32 -14.57
C ALA A 104 -17.93 4.09 -13.59
N VAL A 105 -17.21 2.98 -13.72
CA VAL A 105 -16.02 2.69 -12.89
C VAL A 105 -14.92 3.73 -13.10
N VAL A 106 -14.69 4.19 -14.34
CA VAL A 106 -13.70 5.25 -14.61
C VAL A 106 -14.13 6.60 -14.01
N ALA A 107 -15.42 6.91 -13.99
CA ALA A 107 -15.94 8.20 -13.54
C ALA A 107 -16.07 8.31 -12.01
N PHE A 108 -16.50 7.24 -11.35
CA PHE A 108 -16.77 7.23 -9.90
C PHE A 108 -15.66 6.57 -9.08
N ASP A 109 -14.63 6.07 -9.76
CA ASP A 109 -13.58 5.22 -9.19
C ASP A 109 -14.16 3.95 -8.52
N TRP A 110 -13.28 3.05 -8.10
CA TRP A 110 -13.68 1.87 -7.33
C TRP A 110 -14.18 2.25 -5.93
N PRO A 111 -15.32 1.71 -5.45
CA PRO A 111 -15.68 1.77 -4.04
C PRO A 111 -14.74 0.93 -3.14
#